data_AF-A0A517WPU7-F1
#
_entry.id   AF-A0A517WPU7-F1
#
_cell.length_a   1.000
_cell.length_b   1.000
_cell.length_c   1.000
_cell.angle_alpha   90.00
_cell.angle_beta   90.00
_cell.angle_gamma   90.00
#
_symmetry.space_group_name_H-M   'P 1'
#
loop_
_entity.id
_entity.type
_entity.pdbx_description
1 polymer ?
#
loop_
_entity_poly.entity_id
_entity_poly.type
_entity_poly.pdbx_seq_one_letter_code
_entity_poly.pdbx_strand_id
1 'polypeptide(L)'
;MKTLNTSNQRHFERKINRSCDGFTLVEMLVSVALVLLMMLMFTEIFQILAGSMTLQRGISENDQRERLLVTMLQADLDRRTFQYLLPFAATTTFTNPLTVPPTSPAPDDPRSPRFHQEDRQGYFYISENDPNDDTDDFIQFTVSRFSNLGQTETDDFYFGRALDLSGRTPDGGTRLANHPNQPEADDGRIVPDGASQSSAAEVCYFLRGSNLYRRVMLIREPLSLSSTQNSQPVASDSADTPFFLRSGTTPAPLYGEGRFRSDNFWGDFDYSAFILDPTNTTVYARFHDLSDLDNSSTGNFPLGNPRLRFGFNHETGLSREFAPSTTGTNPPQLFIGRFTHEETSHPDFNYPQDLMDTSIGGGGNPMSPSAPSLIVNPNDRVIDLLRNGSRRSEDLVLSNVRSFDIKVFDDIRQDFVDIGGARALRFAASARQNTDHGNSQWKNVFDTWHPTGIAGVTGADGDPPFPMLSDPTVSETAPQVPDYDLANQDPVPRASPLTAIRILIRYEDPSSGQVRQMTLIHPLRNRGEG
;
A
#
# COMPACT_ATOMS: atom_id res chain seq x y z
N MET A 1 24.31 83.91 -53.91
CA MET A 1 23.40 84.89 -53.27
C MET A 1 22.09 84.88 -54.07
N LYS A 2 20.97 84.60 -53.39
CA LYS A 2 19.58 84.94 -53.75
C LYS A 2 19.07 84.83 -55.21
N THR A 3 18.00 84.02 -55.32
CA THR A 3 16.69 84.28 -55.97
C THR A 3 16.48 84.21 -57.49
N LEU A 4 15.54 83.30 -57.83
CA LEU A 4 14.34 83.46 -58.67
C LEU A 4 14.48 83.94 -60.12
N ASN A 5 14.05 83.12 -61.08
CA ASN A 5 12.73 83.31 -61.75
C ASN A 5 12.34 82.16 -62.71
N THR A 6 11.03 81.92 -62.71
CA THR A 6 10.11 81.34 -63.71
C THR A 6 10.42 81.73 -65.17
N SER A 7 10.02 81.05 -66.27
CA SER A 7 8.93 80.13 -66.61
C SER A 7 9.17 79.55 -68.02
N ASN A 8 8.78 78.31 -68.32
CA ASN A 8 7.88 77.97 -69.45
C ASN A 8 7.68 76.45 -69.63
N GLN A 9 6.41 76.06 -69.68
CA GLN A 9 5.92 74.73 -70.05
C GLN A 9 6.28 74.39 -71.50
N ARG A 10 6.72 73.16 -71.77
CA ARG A 10 6.25 72.37 -72.92
C ARG A 10 6.16 70.88 -72.54
N HIS A 11 4.99 70.34 -72.86
CA HIS A 11 4.61 68.93 -72.79
C HIS A 11 5.66 67.97 -73.36
N PHE A 12 6.02 66.96 -72.57
CA PHE A 12 6.43 65.66 -73.08
C PHE A 12 5.49 64.61 -72.48
N GLU A 13 4.58 64.11 -73.32
CA GLU A 13 3.85 62.88 -73.06
C GLU A 13 4.85 61.75 -72.87
N ARG A 14 5.01 61.29 -71.62
CA ARG A 14 5.67 60.02 -71.34
C ARG A 14 4.59 58.95 -71.29
N LYS A 15 4.47 58.19 -72.38
CA LYS A 15 3.66 56.97 -72.47
C LYS A 15 3.89 56.12 -71.22
N ILE A 16 2.85 55.93 -70.43
CA ILE A 16 2.76 54.87 -69.44
C ILE A 16 2.62 53.56 -70.24
N ASN A 17 3.73 52.89 -70.53
CA ASN A 17 3.69 51.47 -70.90
C ASN A 17 3.40 50.68 -69.61
N ARG A 18 2.12 50.56 -69.26
CA ARG A 18 1.67 49.42 -68.45
C ARG A 18 1.76 48.20 -69.36
N SER A 19 2.83 47.42 -69.23
CA SER A 19 2.78 46.02 -69.62
C SER A 19 1.83 45.36 -68.63
N CYS A 20 0.58 45.13 -69.04
CA CYS A 20 -0.24 44.12 -68.41
C CYS A 20 0.05 42.82 -69.16
N ASP A 21 1.15 42.16 -68.79
CA ASP A 21 1.35 40.77 -69.19
C ASP A 21 0.34 39.93 -68.41
N GLY A 22 -0.65 39.40 -69.13
CA GLY A 22 -1.58 38.43 -68.58
C GLY A 22 -0.85 37.10 -68.42
N PHE A 23 -0.90 36.54 -67.21
CA PHE A 23 -0.36 35.21 -66.95
C PHE A 23 -0.97 34.18 -67.90
N THR A 24 -0.11 33.36 -68.50
CA THR A 24 -0.56 32.22 -69.29
C THR A 24 -1.22 31.19 -68.38
N LEU A 25 -2.17 30.40 -68.90
CA LEU A 25 -2.88 29.36 -68.13
C LEU A 25 -1.88 28.39 -67.47
N VAL A 26 -0.77 28.11 -68.16
CA VAL A 26 0.34 27.29 -67.64
C VAL A 26 1.03 27.95 -66.45
N GLU A 27 1.33 29.26 -66.50
CA GLU A 27 1.95 29.96 -65.35
C GLU A 27 1.01 30.07 -64.15
N MET A 28 -0.29 30.28 -64.36
CA MET A 28 -1.25 30.24 -63.24
C MET A 28 -1.31 28.84 -62.61
N LEU A 29 -1.28 27.79 -63.41
CA LEU A 29 -1.33 26.42 -62.92
C LEU A 29 -0.04 26.03 -62.18
N VAL A 30 1.13 26.43 -62.70
CA VAL A 30 2.42 26.23 -62.02
C VAL A 30 2.47 27.04 -60.73
N SER A 31 2.00 28.28 -60.72
CA SER A 31 2.01 29.12 -59.51
C SER A 31 1.11 28.56 -58.41
N VAL A 32 -0.09 28.09 -58.76
CA VAL A 32 -0.99 27.44 -57.80
C VAL A 32 -0.41 26.12 -57.31
N ALA A 33 0.17 25.31 -58.19
CA ALA A 33 0.81 24.05 -57.80
C ALA A 33 1.99 24.29 -56.83
N LEU A 34 2.78 25.33 -57.06
CA LEU A 34 3.92 25.69 -56.21
C LEU A 34 3.45 26.20 -54.83
N VAL A 35 2.41 27.03 -54.78
CA VAL A 35 1.81 27.48 -53.51
C VAL A 35 1.22 26.30 -52.73
N LEU A 36 0.52 25.38 -53.40
CA LEU A 36 -0.02 24.18 -52.76
C LEU A 36 1.11 23.26 -52.25
N LEU A 37 2.20 23.10 -53.01
CA LEU A 37 3.38 22.37 -52.54
C LEU A 37 4.04 23.02 -51.33
N MET A 38 4.18 24.35 -51.32
CA MET A 38 4.72 25.07 -50.17
C MET A 38 3.82 24.96 -48.95
N MET A 39 2.50 25.05 -49.12
CA MET A 39 1.55 24.83 -48.03
C MET A 39 1.64 23.40 -47.50
N LEU A 40 1.76 22.40 -48.38
CA LEU A 40 1.87 20.99 -47.99
C LEU A 40 3.16 20.73 -47.20
N MET A 41 4.30 21.23 -47.68
CA MET A 41 5.58 21.10 -46.99
C MET A 41 5.55 21.80 -45.62
N PHE A 42 4.90 22.97 -45.52
CA PHE A 42 4.73 23.65 -44.25
C PHE A 42 3.86 22.84 -43.29
N THR A 43 2.75 22.27 -43.75
CA THR A 43 1.92 21.41 -42.90
C THR A 43 2.66 20.18 -42.39
N GLU A 44 3.48 19.54 -43.22
CA GLU A 44 4.29 18.37 -42.81
C GLU A 44 5.32 18.75 -41.73
N ILE A 45 6.04 19.87 -41.91
CA ILE A 45 7.01 20.34 -40.92
C ILE A 45 6.33 20.67 -39.59
N PHE A 46 5.17 21.34 -39.63
CA PHE A 46 4.41 21.65 -38.42
C PHE A 46 3.92 20.40 -37.70
N GLN A 47 3.48 19.37 -38.43
CA GLN A 47 3.08 18.10 -37.84
C GLN A 47 4.26 17.39 -37.15
N ILE A 48 5.43 17.36 -37.78
CA ILE A 48 6.64 16.77 -37.19
C ILE A 48 7.06 17.53 -35.93
N LEU A 49 7.10 18.86 -35.98
CA LEU A 49 7.48 19.70 -34.84
C LEU A 49 6.49 19.58 -33.67
N ALA A 50 5.18 19.58 -33.95
CA ALA A 50 4.15 19.42 -32.92
C ALA A 50 4.20 18.02 -32.27
N GLY A 51 4.45 16.97 -33.07
CA GLY A 51 4.65 15.61 -32.56
C GLY A 51 5.88 15.52 -31.64
N SER A 52 6.99 16.14 -32.03
CA SER A 52 8.23 16.17 -31.22
C SER A 52 8.03 16.90 -29.89
N MET A 53 7.35 18.05 -29.87
CA MET A 53 7.09 18.79 -28.63
C MET A 53 6.19 18.01 -27.66
N THR A 54 5.17 17.32 -28.18
CA THR A 54 4.26 16.50 -27.35
C THR A 54 5.02 15.33 -26.72
N LEU A 55 5.86 14.65 -27.51
CA LEU A 55 6.69 13.55 -27.03
C LEU A 55 7.71 14.02 -25.98
N GLN A 56 8.39 15.15 -26.20
CA GLN A 56 9.33 15.70 -25.21
C GLN A 56 8.65 16.04 -23.88
N ARG A 57 7.45 16.64 -23.94
CA ARG A 57 6.66 16.93 -22.75
C ARG A 57 6.25 15.65 -22.01
N GLY A 58 5.75 14.66 -22.74
CA GLY A 58 5.39 13.36 -22.18
C GLY A 58 6.55 12.65 -21.50
N ILE A 59 7.73 12.67 -22.12
CA ILE A 59 8.96 12.11 -21.52
C ILE A 59 9.32 12.83 -20.22
N SER A 60 9.25 14.17 -20.20
CA SER A 60 9.58 14.96 -19.01
C SER A 60 8.59 14.73 -17.86
N GLU A 61 7.29 14.65 -18.15
CA GLU A 61 6.25 14.40 -17.13
C GLU A 61 6.40 12.98 -16.54
N ASN A 62 6.76 11.99 -17.37
CA ASN A 62 6.99 10.62 -16.91
C ASN A 62 8.25 10.47 -16.06
N ASP A 63 9.35 11.14 -16.43
CA ASP A 63 10.58 11.15 -15.62
C ASP A 63 10.34 11.81 -14.25
N GLN A 64 9.51 12.86 -14.19
CA GLN A 64 9.10 13.45 -12.91
C GLN A 64 8.30 12.47 -12.05
N ARG A 65 7.35 11.73 -12.64
CA ARG A 65 6.56 10.72 -11.93
C ARG A 65 7.41 9.56 -11.43
N GLU A 66 8.36 9.11 -12.24
CA GLU A 66 9.32 8.06 -11.87
C GLU A 66 10.13 8.49 -10.64
N ARG A 67 10.73 9.68 -10.67
CA ARG A 67 11.50 10.21 -9.53
C ARG A 67 10.65 10.37 -8.27
N LEU A 68 9.40 10.83 -8.42
CA LEU A 68 8.47 10.95 -7.30
C LEU A 68 8.18 9.58 -6.67
N LEU A 69 7.90 8.57 -7.49
CA LEU A 69 7.65 7.20 -7.02
C LEU A 69 8.87 6.60 -6.32
N VAL A 70 10.08 6.74 -6.90
CA VAL A 70 11.32 6.28 -6.25
C VAL A 70 11.50 6.95 -4.90
N THR A 71 11.38 8.28 -4.85
CA THR A 71 11.58 9.06 -3.62
C THR A 71 10.57 8.64 -2.55
N MET A 72 9.30 8.45 -2.93
CA MET A 72 8.23 8.03 -2.04
C MET A 72 8.45 6.61 -1.48
N LEU A 73 8.71 5.65 -2.36
CA LEU A 73 8.93 4.25 -1.99
C LEU A 73 10.16 4.09 -1.11
N GLN A 74 11.25 4.79 -1.46
CA GLN A 74 12.49 4.78 -0.69
C GLN A 74 12.30 5.44 0.69
N ALA A 75 11.58 6.56 0.76
CA ALA A 75 11.25 7.21 2.03
C ALA A 75 10.39 6.33 2.94
N ASP A 76 9.40 5.61 2.40
CA ASP A 76 8.63 4.66 3.20
C ASP A 76 9.49 3.50 3.71
N LEU A 77 10.30 2.90 2.84
CA LEU A 77 11.20 1.80 3.21
C LEU A 77 12.26 2.21 4.23
N ASP A 78 12.78 3.43 4.15
CA ASP A 78 13.69 4.00 5.16
C ASP A 78 13.00 4.21 6.51
N ARG A 79 11.70 4.52 6.49
CA ARG A 79 10.88 4.80 7.68
C ARG A 79 10.16 3.57 8.24
N ARG A 80 10.43 2.37 7.74
CA ARG A 80 9.83 1.12 8.27
C ARG A 80 10.04 1.01 9.79
N THR A 81 9.03 0.60 10.55
CA THR A 81 9.18 0.41 12.00
C THR A 81 9.92 -0.88 12.34
N PHE A 82 9.84 -1.88 11.47
CA PHE A 82 10.57 -3.13 11.59
C PHE A 82 11.91 -3.01 10.85
N GLN A 83 12.91 -2.50 11.55
CA GLN A 83 14.26 -2.26 11.02
C GLN A 83 15.09 -3.54 10.99
N TYR A 84 15.02 -4.36 12.05
CA TYR A 84 15.71 -5.65 12.13
C TYR A 84 14.82 -6.76 11.61
N LEU A 85 14.88 -7.04 10.31
CA LEU A 85 14.03 -8.03 9.60
C LEU A 85 14.41 -9.47 9.90
N LEU A 86 14.37 -9.83 11.18
CA LEU A 86 14.39 -11.19 11.66
C LEU A 86 12.99 -11.53 12.20
N PRO A 87 12.30 -12.53 11.63
CA PRO A 87 11.02 -12.99 12.16
C PRO A 87 11.12 -13.47 13.62
N PHE A 88 10.01 -13.43 14.38
CA PHE A 88 9.97 -13.93 15.76
C PHE A 88 9.74 -15.46 15.77
N ALA A 89 10.40 -16.20 16.67
CA ALA A 89 10.10 -17.62 16.85
C ALA A 89 8.90 -17.78 17.79
N ALA A 90 8.09 -18.84 17.60
CA ALA A 90 7.11 -19.18 18.61
C ALA A 90 7.75 -19.41 19.97
N THR A 91 7.02 -19.01 21.01
CA THR A 91 7.24 -19.51 22.37
C THR A 91 6.74 -20.96 22.46
N THR A 92 7.31 -21.89 21.70
CA THR A 92 7.16 -23.29 22.09
C THR A 92 7.99 -23.50 23.35
N THR A 93 7.41 -24.19 24.32
CA THR A 93 8.17 -24.87 25.36
C THR A 93 9.34 -25.58 24.69
N PHE A 94 10.58 -25.15 24.95
CA PHE A 94 11.74 -26.00 24.72
C PHE A 94 11.57 -27.22 25.63
N THR A 95 10.86 -28.23 25.14
CA THR A 95 10.65 -29.48 25.86
C THR A 95 11.96 -30.25 25.82
N ASN A 96 12.87 -29.89 26.73
CA ASN A 96 13.79 -30.88 27.25
C ASN A 96 12.92 -32.02 27.81
N PRO A 97 13.14 -33.30 27.45
CA PRO A 97 12.40 -34.39 28.06
C PRO A 97 12.61 -34.34 29.59
N LEU A 98 11.53 -34.01 30.31
CA LEU A 98 11.22 -34.37 31.70
C LEU A 98 11.55 -33.45 32.88
N THR A 99 12.16 -32.24 32.80
CA THR A 99 12.42 -31.48 34.07
C THR A 99 12.44 -29.94 34.08
N VAL A 100 12.26 -29.23 32.97
CA VAL A 100 12.31 -27.74 32.98
C VAL A 100 10.97 -27.15 32.53
N PRO A 101 10.36 -26.22 33.28
CA PRO A 101 9.15 -25.52 32.83
C PRO A 101 9.40 -24.72 31.54
N PRO A 102 8.36 -24.44 30.72
CA PRO A 102 8.46 -23.51 29.60
C PRO A 102 9.21 -22.26 30.01
N THR A 103 10.39 -22.04 29.43
CA THR A 103 11.08 -20.75 29.56
C THR A 103 11.03 -20.09 28.20
N SER A 104 10.40 -18.91 28.16
CA SER A 104 10.47 -18.03 26.98
C SER A 104 11.94 -17.77 26.63
N PRO A 105 12.28 -17.57 25.35
CA PRO A 105 13.64 -17.21 24.95
C PRO A 105 14.14 -16.02 25.78
N ALA A 106 15.37 -16.10 26.27
CA ALA A 106 15.97 -15.02 27.04
C ALA A 106 15.96 -13.70 26.23
N PRO A 107 15.90 -12.52 26.86
CA PRO A 107 15.77 -11.25 26.12
C PRO A 107 16.89 -10.97 25.11
N ASP A 108 18.05 -11.61 25.28
CA ASP A 108 19.24 -11.54 24.43
C ASP A 108 19.26 -12.59 23.30
N ASP A 109 18.29 -13.52 23.26
CA ASP A 109 18.13 -14.49 22.19
C ASP A 109 17.50 -13.82 20.95
N PRO A 110 18.08 -13.93 19.74
CA PRO A 110 17.51 -13.39 18.50
C PRO A 110 16.05 -13.77 18.22
N ARG A 111 15.62 -14.91 18.78
CA ARG A 111 14.25 -15.44 18.66
C ARG A 111 13.26 -14.73 19.59
N SER A 112 13.74 -14.06 20.63
CA SER A 112 12.93 -13.36 21.63
C SER A 112 12.32 -12.08 21.05
N PRO A 113 11.04 -11.78 21.34
CA PRO A 113 10.43 -10.48 21.05
C PRO A 113 11.15 -9.27 21.64
N ARG A 114 11.92 -9.52 22.70
CA ARG A 114 12.66 -8.49 23.44
C ARG A 114 14.04 -8.21 22.84
N PHE A 115 14.53 -9.08 21.94
CA PHE A 115 15.77 -8.88 21.23
C PHE A 115 15.59 -7.81 20.16
N HIS A 116 16.36 -6.71 20.26
CA HIS A 116 16.20 -5.54 19.39
C HIS A 116 14.76 -5.01 19.37
N GLN A 117 14.09 -4.97 20.52
CA GLN A 117 12.67 -4.57 20.63
C GLN A 117 12.37 -3.22 19.94
N GLU A 118 13.26 -2.23 20.08
CA GLU A 118 13.09 -0.91 19.45
C GLU A 118 13.16 -0.97 17.92
N ASP A 119 13.90 -1.93 17.35
CA ASP A 119 14.07 -2.11 15.91
C ASP A 119 13.08 -3.12 15.31
N ARG A 120 12.18 -3.70 16.11
CA ARG A 120 11.25 -4.77 15.72
C ARG A 120 9.80 -4.43 16.05
N GLN A 121 9.43 -3.18 15.79
CA GLN A 121 8.08 -2.67 16.02
C GLN A 121 7.20 -2.86 14.78
N GLY A 122 5.90 -3.10 14.97
CA GLY A 122 4.92 -3.29 13.89
C GLY A 122 5.19 -4.55 13.05
N TYR A 123 5.19 -4.46 11.73
CA TYR A 123 5.48 -5.61 10.87
C TYR A 123 6.06 -5.23 9.50
N PHE A 124 6.61 -6.25 8.83
CA PHE A 124 7.05 -6.19 7.45
C PHE A 124 6.64 -7.49 6.74
N TYR A 125 5.92 -7.34 5.63
CA TYR A 125 5.29 -8.42 4.90
C TYR A 125 5.55 -8.29 3.39
N ILE A 126 6.05 -9.35 2.77
CA ILE A 126 6.18 -9.50 1.32
C ILE A 126 5.41 -10.75 0.91
N SER A 127 4.65 -10.66 -0.17
CA SER A 127 4.02 -11.80 -0.84
C SER A 127 4.46 -11.81 -2.28
N GLU A 128 5.20 -12.84 -2.67
CA GLU A 128 5.65 -13.12 -4.05
C GLU A 128 4.59 -13.90 -4.83
N ASN A 129 3.69 -14.60 -4.14
CA ASN A 129 2.68 -15.41 -4.79
C ASN A 129 3.24 -16.41 -5.82
N ASP A 130 3.02 -16.24 -7.13
CA ASP A 130 3.65 -17.09 -8.15
C ASP A 130 5.04 -16.53 -8.52
N PRO A 131 6.15 -17.25 -8.23
CA PRO A 131 7.50 -16.78 -8.53
C PRO A 131 7.80 -16.60 -10.03
N ASN A 132 6.85 -16.91 -10.91
CA ASN A 132 6.97 -16.73 -12.35
C ASN A 132 6.06 -15.60 -12.89
N ASP A 133 5.28 -14.94 -12.04
CA ASP A 133 4.37 -13.85 -12.41
C ASP A 133 4.77 -12.55 -11.69
N ASP A 134 5.55 -11.71 -12.37
CA ASP A 134 5.95 -10.37 -11.89
C ASP A 134 4.76 -9.39 -11.64
N THR A 135 3.49 -9.83 -11.74
CA THR A 135 2.30 -8.98 -11.58
C THR A 135 1.50 -9.22 -10.32
N ASP A 136 1.77 -10.30 -9.58
CA ASP A 136 1.08 -10.63 -8.34
C ASP A 136 1.91 -10.42 -7.06
N ASP A 137 3.01 -9.68 -7.15
CA ASP A 137 3.78 -9.30 -5.98
C ASP A 137 3.15 -8.18 -5.16
N PHE A 138 3.44 -8.23 -3.87
CA PHE A 138 2.86 -7.36 -2.87
C PHE A 138 3.82 -7.11 -1.72
N ILE A 139 3.85 -5.88 -1.22
CA ILE A 139 4.57 -5.51 0.00
C ILE A 139 3.69 -4.65 0.90
N GLN A 140 3.71 -4.94 2.20
CA GLN A 140 2.98 -4.20 3.23
C GLN A 140 3.79 -4.14 4.52
N PHE A 141 3.88 -2.96 5.11
CA PHE A 141 4.66 -2.75 6.33
C PHE A 141 4.17 -1.52 7.08
N THR A 142 4.55 -1.44 8.35
CA THR A 142 4.34 -0.25 9.17
C THR A 142 5.52 0.71 9.03
N VAL A 143 5.21 2.00 9.00
CA VAL A 143 6.17 3.10 8.93
C VAL A 143 5.96 4.04 10.11
N SER A 144 7.05 4.66 10.56
CA SER A 144 7.00 5.75 11.54
C SER A 144 8.07 6.77 11.23
N ARG A 145 7.76 8.06 11.41
CA ARG A 145 8.76 9.13 11.33
C ARG A 145 9.88 8.99 12.38
N PHE A 146 9.64 8.27 13.47
CA PHE A 146 10.60 8.10 14.57
C PHE A 146 11.56 6.91 14.37
N SER A 147 11.32 6.07 13.36
CA SER A 147 12.13 4.88 13.12
C SER A 147 13.55 5.24 12.65
N ASN A 148 13.71 6.31 11.86
CA ASN A 148 15.00 6.77 11.34
C ASN A 148 15.46 8.09 12.01
N LEU A 149 16.31 7.98 13.04
CA LEU A 149 16.87 9.14 13.76
C LEU A 149 17.86 9.99 12.93
N GLY A 150 18.31 9.52 11.77
CA GLY A 150 19.17 10.30 10.88
C GLY A 150 18.41 11.40 10.12
N GLN A 151 17.08 11.37 10.14
CA GLN A 151 16.19 12.33 9.48
C GLN A 151 15.34 13.11 10.49
N THR A 152 15.89 13.48 11.66
CA THR A 152 15.19 14.21 12.74
C THR A 152 14.63 15.59 12.37
N GLU A 153 14.81 16.07 11.13
CA GLU A 153 14.46 17.42 10.71
C GLU A 153 13.32 17.53 9.69
N THR A 154 12.63 16.45 9.30
CA THR A 154 11.45 16.59 8.42
C THR A 154 10.13 16.44 9.18
N ASP A 155 9.27 17.45 9.02
CA ASP A 155 7.89 17.55 9.51
C ASP A 155 6.90 16.63 8.76
N ASP A 156 7.37 15.47 8.31
CA ASP A 156 6.59 14.62 7.41
C ASP A 156 5.70 13.68 8.22
N PHE A 157 4.60 14.22 8.74
CA PHE A 157 3.48 13.40 9.19
C PHE A 157 2.81 12.70 8.00
N TYR A 158 2.19 11.56 8.26
CA TYR A 158 1.27 10.93 7.32
C TYR A 158 -0.10 11.58 7.48
N PHE A 159 -0.74 11.90 6.37
CA PHE A 159 -2.07 12.51 6.34
C PHE A 159 -3.07 11.55 5.71
N GLY A 160 -4.32 11.65 6.17
CA GLY A 160 -5.43 10.84 5.69
C GLY A 160 -6.74 11.53 6.02
N ARG A 161 -7.81 11.06 5.38
CA ARG A 161 -9.16 11.55 5.64
C ARG A 161 -9.60 11.22 7.06
N ALA A 162 -10.21 12.18 7.73
CA ALA A 162 -10.98 11.98 8.94
C ALA A 162 -12.22 12.86 8.83
N LEU A 163 -13.41 12.30 9.03
CA LEU A 163 -14.62 13.12 8.99
C LEU A 163 -14.97 13.58 10.40
N ASP A 164 -15.32 14.86 10.54
CA ASP A 164 -15.95 15.33 11.77
C ASP A 164 -17.35 14.74 11.92
N LEU A 165 -17.51 13.95 12.97
CA LEU A 165 -18.77 13.31 13.32
C LEU A 165 -19.58 14.12 14.36
N SER A 166 -19.09 15.29 14.80
CA SER A 166 -19.74 16.12 15.82
C SER A 166 -21.18 16.53 15.47
N GLY A 167 -21.45 16.73 14.18
CA GLY A 167 -22.75 17.13 13.64
C GLY A 167 -23.69 15.97 13.28
N ARG A 168 -23.21 14.71 13.31
CA ARG A 168 -24.03 13.54 12.96
C ARG A 168 -24.97 13.27 14.12
N THR A 169 -26.26 13.59 13.98
CA THR A 169 -27.29 13.22 14.95
C THR A 169 -27.55 11.72 14.85
N PRO A 170 -27.21 10.93 15.88
CA PRO A 170 -27.60 9.54 15.88
C PRO A 170 -29.09 9.44 16.20
N ASP A 171 -29.81 8.53 15.52
CA ASP A 171 -31.20 8.21 15.85
C ASP A 171 -31.25 7.49 17.21
N GLY A 172 -31.25 8.29 18.29
CA GLY A 172 -31.47 7.82 19.65
C GLY A 172 -30.25 7.74 20.57
N GLY A 173 -29.14 8.41 20.29
CA GLY A 173 -27.94 8.25 21.12
C GLY A 173 -26.92 9.39 21.17
N THR A 174 -25.86 9.08 21.89
CA THR A 174 -24.71 9.89 22.31
C THR A 174 -24.05 10.61 21.11
N ARG A 175 -23.91 11.94 21.20
CA ARG A 175 -23.22 12.73 20.16
C ARG A 175 -21.71 12.66 20.38
N LEU A 176 -20.90 12.80 19.33
CA LEU A 176 -19.47 13.09 19.47
C LEU A 176 -19.18 14.56 19.79
N ALA A 177 -20.21 15.41 19.72
CA ALA A 177 -20.08 16.85 19.89
C ALA A 177 -19.35 17.21 21.20
N ASN A 178 -18.19 17.85 21.05
CA ASN A 178 -17.36 18.45 22.11
C ASN A 178 -16.44 17.51 22.89
N HIS A 179 -16.24 16.24 22.51
CA HIS A 179 -15.16 15.44 23.11
C HIS A 179 -13.85 15.65 22.31
N PRO A 180 -12.73 16.02 22.94
CA PRO A 180 -11.48 16.30 22.22
C PRO A 180 -10.79 15.05 21.65
N ASN A 181 -11.19 13.85 22.07
CA ASN A 181 -10.73 12.57 21.54
C ASN A 181 -11.47 12.19 20.23
N GLN A 182 -11.32 12.97 19.17
CA GLN A 182 -11.84 12.64 17.83
C GLN A 182 -10.70 12.33 16.87
N PRO A 183 -10.88 11.42 15.89
CA PRO A 183 -9.88 11.21 14.84
C PRO A 183 -9.51 12.50 14.11
N GLU A 184 -10.51 13.33 13.80
CA GLU A 184 -10.31 14.66 13.18
C GLU A 184 -9.45 15.62 14.02
N ALA A 185 -9.43 15.45 15.34
CA ALA A 185 -8.68 16.34 16.22
C ALA A 185 -7.23 15.88 16.45
N ASP A 186 -6.84 14.69 15.95
CA ASP A 186 -5.50 14.14 16.22
C ASP A 186 -4.39 15.00 15.59
N ASP A 187 -4.71 15.86 14.61
CA ASP A 187 -3.76 16.81 14.01
C ASP A 187 -3.55 18.11 14.80
N GLY A 188 -4.28 18.29 15.90
CA GLY A 188 -4.21 19.47 16.75
C GLY A 188 -4.98 20.68 16.22
N ARG A 189 -5.72 20.57 15.11
CA ARG A 189 -6.59 21.64 14.62
C ARG A 189 -7.89 21.66 15.40
N ILE A 190 -8.32 22.88 15.71
CA ILE A 190 -9.55 23.14 16.47
C ILE A 190 -10.77 23.25 15.53
N VAL A 191 -10.52 23.51 14.24
CA VAL A 191 -11.57 23.61 13.22
C VAL A 191 -11.45 22.39 12.32
N PRO A 192 -12.54 21.61 12.15
CA PRO A 192 -12.56 20.49 11.23
C PRO A 192 -12.22 20.92 9.80
N ASP A 193 -11.30 20.21 9.17
CA ASP A 193 -10.91 20.35 7.77
C ASP A 193 -11.04 19.05 6.97
N GLY A 194 -11.47 17.95 7.61
CA GLY A 194 -11.72 16.67 6.96
C GLY A 194 -10.46 15.80 6.83
N ALA A 195 -9.39 16.14 7.55
CA ALA A 195 -8.13 15.46 7.50
C ALA A 195 -7.59 15.24 8.92
N SER A 196 -6.76 14.22 9.05
CA SER A 196 -5.98 14.02 10.25
C SER A 196 -4.56 13.60 9.91
N GLN A 197 -3.70 13.60 10.92
CA GLN A 197 -2.29 13.29 10.79
C GLN A 197 -1.87 12.23 11.81
N SER A 198 -0.83 11.48 11.46
CA SER A 198 -0.16 10.58 12.39
C SER A 198 1.34 10.52 12.13
N SER A 199 2.12 10.29 13.18
CA SER A 199 3.54 9.96 13.10
C SER A 199 3.82 8.56 12.53
N ALA A 200 2.80 7.69 12.43
CA ALA A 200 2.94 6.32 11.95
C ALA A 200 1.75 5.87 11.09
N ALA A 201 2.00 4.91 10.19
CA ALA A 201 0.97 4.37 9.30
C ALA A 201 1.30 2.92 8.90
N GLU A 202 0.29 2.20 8.42
CA GLU A 202 0.47 1.02 7.58
C GLU A 202 0.47 1.44 6.11
N VAL A 203 1.46 0.98 5.35
CA VAL A 203 1.60 1.26 3.93
C VAL A 203 1.64 -0.04 3.16
N CYS A 204 0.96 -0.10 2.02
CA CYS A 204 1.05 -1.23 1.11
C CYS A 204 1.17 -0.80 -0.35
N TYR A 205 1.89 -1.61 -1.13
CA TYR A 205 2.08 -1.43 -2.57
C TYR A 205 1.70 -2.71 -3.32
N PHE A 206 0.90 -2.57 -4.37
CA PHE A 206 0.48 -3.68 -5.23
C PHE A 206 0.14 -3.19 -6.64
N LEU A 207 0.35 -4.07 -7.61
CA LEU A 207 -0.10 -3.89 -8.99
C LEU A 207 -1.49 -4.52 -9.18
N ARG A 208 -2.41 -3.78 -9.79
CA ARG A 208 -3.73 -4.30 -10.16
C ARG A 208 -4.24 -3.60 -11.41
N GLY A 209 -4.64 -4.37 -12.44
CA GLY A 209 -5.27 -3.80 -13.63
C GLY A 209 -4.40 -2.77 -14.36
N SER A 210 -3.09 -3.02 -14.45
CA SER A 210 -2.06 -2.10 -14.96
C SER A 210 -1.86 -0.81 -14.17
N ASN A 211 -2.32 -0.75 -12.93
CA ASN A 211 -2.16 0.39 -12.03
C ASN A 211 -1.40 -0.04 -10.78
N LEU A 212 -0.34 0.69 -10.44
CA LEU A 212 0.37 0.55 -9.18
C LEU A 212 -0.32 1.43 -8.14
N TYR A 213 -0.73 0.80 -7.06
CA TYR A 213 -1.39 1.46 -5.94
C TYR A 213 -0.45 1.56 -4.75
N ARG A 214 -0.63 2.62 -3.97
CA ARG A 214 -0.07 2.77 -2.63
C ARG A 214 -1.20 3.13 -1.68
N ARG A 215 -1.53 2.23 -0.77
CA ARG A 215 -2.54 2.50 0.26
C ARG A 215 -1.86 2.84 1.57
N VAL A 216 -2.37 3.87 2.25
CA VAL A 216 -1.89 4.35 3.56
C VAL A 216 -3.03 4.32 4.55
N MET A 217 -2.77 3.80 5.74
CA MET A 217 -3.72 3.77 6.83
C MET A 217 -3.02 4.30 8.08
N LEU A 218 -3.48 5.42 8.60
CA LEU A 218 -2.90 6.08 9.76
C LEU A 218 -3.03 5.19 11.00
N ILE A 219 -1.98 5.15 11.82
CA ILE A 219 -2.06 4.60 13.17
C ILE A 219 -2.43 5.74 14.09
N ARG A 220 -3.43 5.58 14.95
CA ARG A 220 -3.98 6.70 15.69
C ARG A 220 -3.02 7.26 16.74
N GLU A 221 -2.91 8.58 16.80
CA GLU A 221 -2.12 9.32 17.79
C GLU A 221 -2.97 10.44 18.39
N PRO A 222 -3.84 10.12 19.38
CA PRO A 222 -4.71 11.13 19.96
C PRO A 222 -3.92 12.17 20.75
N LEU A 223 -4.43 13.40 20.77
CA LEU A 223 -3.85 14.49 21.57
C LEU A 223 -3.78 14.08 23.05
N SER A 224 -2.62 14.28 23.68
CA SER A 224 -2.40 13.98 25.09
C SER A 224 -3.03 15.04 26.01
N LEU A 225 -4.36 15.05 26.10
CA LEU A 225 -5.14 15.92 27.00
C LEU A 225 -5.57 15.15 28.26
N SER A 226 -5.89 15.87 29.35
CA SER A 226 -6.33 15.24 30.61
C SER A 226 -7.64 14.45 30.50
N SER A 227 -8.45 14.75 29.47
CA SER A 227 -9.73 14.09 29.15
C SER A 227 -9.60 12.91 28.17
N THR A 228 -8.42 12.69 27.60
CA THR A 228 -8.10 11.58 26.67
C THR A 228 -7.41 10.48 27.47
N GLN A 229 -8.19 9.55 28.01
CA GLN A 229 -7.66 8.41 28.78
C GLN A 229 -7.54 7.13 27.95
N ASN A 230 -8.13 7.10 26.75
CA ASN A 230 -8.11 5.97 25.83
C ASN A 230 -7.78 6.41 24.40
N SER A 231 -7.27 5.47 23.61
CA SER A 231 -6.96 5.70 22.20
C SER A 231 -8.16 5.60 21.26
N GLN A 232 -9.32 5.21 21.77
CA GLN A 232 -10.54 5.07 20.95
C GLN A 232 -11.38 6.34 21.05
N PRO A 233 -12.03 6.80 19.97
CA PRO A 233 -12.95 7.92 20.06
C PRO A 233 -14.04 7.62 21.07
N VAL A 234 -14.36 8.57 21.95
CA VAL A 234 -15.40 8.41 22.98
C VAL A 234 -16.54 9.38 22.76
N ALA A 235 -17.72 8.93 23.15
CA ALA A 235 -18.92 9.76 23.10
C ALA A 235 -18.86 10.93 24.09
N SER A 236 -19.53 12.05 23.77
CA SER A 236 -19.52 13.25 24.61
C SER A 236 -20.19 13.12 25.98
N ASP A 237 -21.00 12.09 26.18
CA ASP A 237 -21.78 11.86 27.41
C ASP A 237 -21.20 10.79 28.34
N SER A 238 -20.08 10.17 27.98
CA SER A 238 -19.36 9.24 28.84
C SER A 238 -17.86 9.26 28.57
N ALA A 239 -17.05 9.31 29.63
CA ALA A 239 -15.60 9.39 29.53
C ALA A 239 -14.96 8.07 29.03
N ASP A 240 -15.66 6.95 29.16
CA ASP A 240 -15.07 5.61 29.01
C ASP A 240 -15.72 4.72 27.93
N THR A 241 -16.82 5.15 27.31
CA THR A 241 -17.52 4.33 26.30
C THR A 241 -17.00 4.66 24.90
N PRO A 242 -16.37 3.70 24.19
CA PRO A 242 -15.96 3.90 22.80
C PRO A 242 -17.17 4.23 21.92
N PHE A 243 -17.03 5.21 21.04
CA PHE A 243 -18.10 5.68 20.18
C PHE A 243 -18.64 4.61 19.23
N PHE A 244 -17.76 3.75 18.73
CA PHE A 244 -18.12 2.69 17.79
C PHE A 244 -18.75 1.47 18.47
N LEU A 245 -18.75 1.41 19.82
CA LEU A 245 -19.23 0.28 20.61
C LEU A 245 -20.72 0.02 20.38
N ARG A 246 -21.08 -1.20 19.97
CA ARG A 246 -22.48 -1.65 19.89
C ARG A 246 -23.06 -1.93 21.28
N SER A 247 -24.23 -1.36 21.58
CA SER A 247 -25.02 -1.71 22.78
C SER A 247 -26.04 -2.82 22.47
N GLY A 248 -26.07 -3.88 23.28
CA GLY A 248 -27.08 -4.95 23.19
C GLY A 248 -28.48 -4.57 23.71
N THR A 249 -28.64 -3.39 24.34
CA THR A 249 -29.93 -2.88 24.84
C THR A 249 -30.02 -1.37 24.55
N THR A 250 -30.93 -0.97 23.66
CA THR A 250 -31.26 0.39 23.10
C THR A 250 -31.19 1.63 24.03
N PRO A 251 -31.17 2.89 23.49
CA PRO A 251 -31.24 3.31 22.08
C PRO A 251 -29.92 3.86 21.53
N ALA A 252 -29.74 3.72 20.22
CA ALA A 252 -28.47 3.76 19.51
C ALA A 252 -27.88 5.16 19.29
N PRO A 253 -26.54 5.27 19.33
CA PRO A 253 -25.83 6.08 18.35
C PRO A 253 -24.81 5.23 17.64
N LEU A 254 -25.27 4.19 16.97
CA LEU A 254 -24.34 3.32 16.30
C LEU A 254 -24.09 3.97 14.94
N TYR A 255 -22.88 4.49 14.77
CA TYR A 255 -22.31 4.80 13.47
C TYR A 255 -22.76 3.71 12.49
N GLY A 256 -23.63 4.05 11.54
CA GLY A 256 -24.23 3.09 10.59
C GLY A 256 -25.59 2.46 10.89
N GLU A 257 -26.31 2.79 11.97
CA GLU A 257 -27.60 2.14 12.28
C GLU A 257 -28.86 2.86 11.81
N GLY A 258 -28.76 4.08 11.25
CA GLY A 258 -29.92 4.83 10.78
C GLY A 258 -29.96 4.93 9.25
N ARG A 259 -30.70 4.04 8.56
CA ARG A 259 -31.26 4.10 7.17
C ARG A 259 -30.38 4.60 6.00
N PHE A 260 -29.20 5.12 6.24
CA PHE A 260 -28.24 5.57 5.26
C PHE A 260 -27.24 4.44 5.12
N ARG A 261 -27.41 3.65 4.05
CA ARG A 261 -26.39 2.70 3.59
C ARG A 261 -25.02 3.35 3.34
N SER A 262 -24.87 4.68 3.49
CA SER A 262 -23.64 5.44 3.24
C SER A 262 -22.67 5.55 4.42
N ASP A 263 -23.04 5.08 5.61
CA ASP A 263 -22.22 5.17 6.81
C ASP A 263 -21.16 4.07 6.81
N ASN A 264 -19.99 4.38 6.24
CA ASN A 264 -18.91 3.42 6.02
C ASN A 264 -17.62 3.95 6.63
N PHE A 265 -17.00 3.13 7.50
CA PHE A 265 -15.78 3.46 8.22
C PHE A 265 -14.68 4.00 7.29
N TRP A 266 -14.39 3.30 6.19
CA TRP A 266 -13.36 3.71 5.22
C TRP A 266 -13.79 4.84 4.29
N GLY A 267 -15.09 5.14 4.25
CA GLY A 267 -15.61 6.35 3.63
C GLY A 267 -15.27 7.60 4.46
N ASP A 268 -15.25 7.46 5.78
CA ASP A 268 -15.07 8.56 6.72
C ASP A 268 -13.64 8.67 7.27
N PHE A 269 -12.88 7.57 7.32
CA PHE A 269 -11.58 7.49 8.01
C PHE A 269 -10.52 6.71 7.21
N ASP A 270 -9.30 7.24 7.19
CA ASP A 270 -8.08 6.58 6.67
C ASP A 270 -7.21 6.01 7.78
N TYR A 271 -7.81 5.42 8.81
CA TYR A 271 -7.07 4.84 9.92
C TYR A 271 -7.04 3.33 9.83
N SER A 272 -5.93 2.74 10.27
CA SER A 272 -5.89 1.31 10.47
C SER A 272 -6.81 0.91 11.62
N ALA A 273 -7.63 -0.08 11.36
CA ALA A 273 -8.63 -0.55 12.29
C ALA A 273 -8.92 -2.04 12.10
N PHE A 274 -9.36 -2.67 13.18
CA PHE A 274 -9.75 -4.07 13.22
C PHE A 274 -11.05 -4.28 13.99
N ILE A 275 -11.66 -5.45 13.79
CA ILE A 275 -12.85 -5.83 14.54
C ILE A 275 -12.43 -6.45 15.89
N LEU A 276 -12.85 -5.85 16.99
CA LEU A 276 -12.60 -6.40 18.33
C LEU A 276 -13.68 -7.46 18.68
N ASP A 277 -13.23 -8.71 18.81
CA ASP A 277 -13.92 -9.98 19.17
C ASP A 277 -15.47 -10.06 19.00
N PRO A 278 -15.97 -10.87 18.05
CA PRO A 278 -17.39 -11.17 17.84
C PRO A 278 -18.03 -12.18 18.82
N THR A 279 -17.25 -12.81 19.71
CA THR A 279 -17.75 -13.82 20.67
C THR A 279 -18.20 -13.24 22.01
N ASN A 280 -17.91 -11.96 22.26
CA ASN A 280 -18.41 -11.20 23.40
C ASN A 280 -19.46 -10.18 22.92
N THR A 281 -20.32 -9.73 23.83
CA THR A 281 -21.47 -8.85 23.57
C THR A 281 -21.14 -7.44 23.04
N THR A 282 -19.90 -7.18 22.63
CA THR A 282 -19.36 -5.84 22.28
C THR A 282 -18.48 -5.91 21.03
N VAL A 283 -19.10 -5.77 19.85
CA VAL A 283 -18.42 -5.78 18.54
C VAL A 283 -18.35 -4.37 17.97
N TYR A 284 -17.17 -3.90 17.57
CA TYR A 284 -17.00 -2.60 16.92
C TYR A 284 -15.66 -2.44 16.19
N ALA A 285 -15.57 -1.45 15.31
CA ALA A 285 -14.32 -1.01 14.70
C ALA A 285 -13.42 -0.35 15.75
N ARG A 286 -12.27 -0.96 16.01
CA ARG A 286 -11.25 -0.43 16.92
C ARG A 286 -10.08 0.12 16.10
N PHE A 287 -9.70 1.36 16.35
CA PHE A 287 -8.52 1.99 15.78
C PHE A 287 -7.26 1.36 16.38
N HIS A 288 -6.24 1.18 15.55
CA HIS A 288 -4.89 0.95 16.06
C HIS A 288 -4.30 2.23 16.63
N ASP A 289 -3.51 2.11 17.69
CA ASP A 289 -2.76 3.22 18.27
C ASP A 289 -1.24 2.97 18.27
N LEU A 290 -0.44 3.97 18.63
CA LEU A 290 1.01 3.84 18.65
C LEU A 290 1.54 2.74 19.58
N SER A 291 0.77 2.32 20.60
CA SER A 291 1.16 1.24 21.49
C SER A 291 0.97 -0.15 20.87
N ASP A 292 0.14 -0.26 19.82
CA ASP A 292 -0.03 -1.47 19.02
C ASP A 292 1.16 -1.73 18.08
N LEU A 293 2.11 -0.79 17.95
CA LEU A 293 3.39 -1.07 17.29
C LEU A 293 4.33 -1.92 18.16
N ASP A 294 4.12 -2.00 19.47
CA ASP A 294 4.99 -2.78 20.36
C ASP A 294 4.68 -4.28 20.28
N ASN A 295 5.65 -5.02 19.74
CA ASN A 295 5.61 -6.48 19.64
C ASN A 295 6.17 -7.21 20.86
N SER A 296 6.47 -6.53 21.97
CA SER A 296 7.04 -7.18 23.15
C SER A 296 5.99 -7.68 24.15
N SER A 297 4.80 -7.10 24.12
CA SER A 297 3.77 -7.33 25.12
C SER A 297 2.71 -8.31 24.64
N THR A 298 2.20 -9.13 25.56
CA THR A 298 1.16 -10.12 25.27
C THR A 298 -0.26 -9.62 25.52
N GLY A 299 -0.41 -8.42 26.11
CA GLY A 299 -1.69 -7.82 26.50
C GLY A 299 -2.25 -6.74 25.55
N ASN A 300 -1.47 -6.32 24.55
CA ASN A 300 -1.89 -5.32 23.56
C ASN A 300 -2.47 -5.97 22.30
N PHE A 301 -2.85 -5.16 21.32
CA PHE A 301 -3.29 -5.59 19.99
C PHE A 301 -2.15 -5.36 18.97
N PRO A 302 -1.00 -6.07 19.09
CA PRO A 302 0.19 -5.75 18.30
C PRO A 302 -0.07 -5.96 16.81
N LEU A 303 0.28 -4.97 15.99
CA LEU A 303 0.26 -5.04 14.53
C LEU A 303 1.18 -6.13 13.96
N GLY A 304 2.15 -6.60 14.76
CA GLY A 304 2.87 -7.82 14.46
C GLY A 304 1.96 -9.04 14.30
N ASN A 305 0.76 -9.08 14.89
CA ASN A 305 -0.19 -10.15 14.69
C ASN A 305 -0.99 -9.98 13.38
N PRO A 306 -0.90 -10.91 12.42
CA PRO A 306 -1.60 -10.81 11.14
C PRO A 306 -3.11 -10.59 11.25
N ARG A 307 -3.79 -11.15 12.28
CA ARG A 307 -5.24 -10.99 12.47
C ARG A 307 -5.68 -9.57 12.79
N LEU A 308 -4.74 -8.66 13.06
CA LEU A 308 -5.06 -7.27 13.38
C LEU A 308 -4.76 -6.33 12.21
N ARG A 309 -4.05 -6.82 11.18
CA ARG A 309 -3.61 -6.01 10.05
C ARG A 309 -4.73 -5.77 9.05
N PHE A 310 -4.64 -4.67 8.32
CA PHE A 310 -5.54 -4.44 7.18
C PHE A 310 -5.29 -5.44 6.05
N GLY A 311 -6.37 -5.97 5.47
CA GLY A 311 -6.31 -6.94 4.37
C GLY A 311 -6.17 -8.40 4.81
N PHE A 312 -6.14 -8.66 6.12
CA PHE A 312 -6.09 -9.99 6.70
C PHE A 312 -7.41 -10.33 7.38
N ASN A 313 -7.78 -11.60 7.36
CA ASN A 313 -8.94 -12.09 8.08
C ASN A 313 -8.70 -11.94 9.59
N HIS A 314 -9.50 -11.12 10.28
CA HIS A 314 -9.31 -10.89 11.72
C HIS A 314 -9.65 -12.10 12.61
N GLU A 315 -10.28 -13.14 12.06
CA GLU A 315 -10.49 -14.41 12.75
C GLU A 315 -9.29 -15.36 12.59
N THR A 316 -8.73 -15.48 11.38
CA THR A 316 -7.75 -16.53 11.06
C THR A 316 -6.32 -16.01 10.82
N GLY A 317 -6.14 -14.70 10.62
CA GLY A 317 -4.87 -14.09 10.24
C GLY A 317 -4.43 -14.38 8.80
N LEU A 318 -5.30 -14.92 7.94
CA LEU A 318 -4.98 -15.20 6.53
C LEU A 318 -5.13 -13.95 5.66
N SER A 319 -4.20 -13.75 4.71
CA SER A 319 -4.21 -12.61 3.80
C SER A 319 -5.24 -12.79 2.67
N ARG A 320 -6.04 -11.75 2.38
CA ARG A 320 -6.95 -11.70 1.21
C ARG A 320 -6.29 -10.98 0.04
N GLU A 321 -5.55 -11.75 -0.76
CA GLU A 321 -4.85 -11.24 -1.97
C GLU A 321 -5.51 -11.65 -3.29
N PHE A 322 -6.38 -12.66 -3.24
CA PHE A 322 -7.01 -13.23 -4.41
C PHE A 322 -8.53 -13.20 -4.28
N ALA A 323 -9.19 -13.11 -5.43
CA ALA A 323 -10.63 -13.28 -5.52
C ALA A 323 -11.02 -13.96 -6.84
N PRO A 324 -12.11 -14.74 -6.86
CA PRO A 324 -12.55 -15.47 -8.05
C PRO A 324 -13.00 -14.50 -9.16
N SER A 325 -12.77 -14.86 -10.44
CA SER A 325 -13.19 -14.01 -11.58
C SER A 325 -14.62 -14.25 -12.09
N THR A 326 -15.23 -15.38 -11.75
CA THR A 326 -16.57 -15.80 -12.22
C THR A 326 -17.28 -16.65 -11.17
N THR A 327 -18.59 -16.83 -11.30
CA THR A 327 -19.34 -17.82 -10.51
C THR A 327 -19.15 -19.23 -11.08
N GLY A 328 -18.94 -20.24 -10.23
CA GLY A 328 -18.79 -21.63 -10.68
C GLY A 328 -18.18 -22.56 -9.63
N THR A 329 -18.02 -23.83 -9.96
CA THR A 329 -17.49 -24.85 -9.04
C THR A 329 -15.98 -24.76 -8.82
N ASN A 330 -15.21 -24.12 -9.72
CA ASN A 330 -13.77 -23.86 -9.60
C ASN A 330 -13.35 -22.62 -10.42
N PRO A 331 -13.76 -21.40 -10.02
CA PRO A 331 -13.38 -20.20 -10.74
C PRO A 331 -11.87 -19.91 -10.58
N PRO A 332 -11.20 -19.38 -11.62
CA PRO A 332 -9.81 -18.99 -11.49
C PRO A 332 -9.71 -17.82 -10.50
N GLN A 333 -8.69 -17.89 -9.66
CA GLN A 333 -8.37 -16.84 -8.69
C GLN A 333 -7.57 -15.75 -9.40
N LEU A 334 -8.00 -14.51 -9.27
CA LEU A 334 -7.28 -13.35 -9.79
C LEU A 334 -6.65 -12.60 -8.63
N PHE A 335 -5.40 -12.18 -8.82
CA PHE A 335 -4.73 -11.30 -7.89
C PHE A 335 -5.42 -9.94 -7.82
N ILE A 336 -5.64 -9.48 -6.61
CA ILE A 336 -6.19 -8.18 -6.27
C ILE A 336 -5.25 -7.39 -5.34
N GLY A 337 -4.28 -8.03 -4.68
CA GLY A 337 -3.43 -7.37 -3.69
C GLY A 337 -4.21 -6.96 -2.44
N ARG A 338 -4.70 -5.71 -2.38
CA ARG A 338 -5.52 -5.19 -1.28
C ARG A 338 -6.72 -4.42 -1.80
N PHE A 339 -7.83 -4.40 -1.06
CA PHE A 339 -8.97 -3.55 -1.42
C PHE A 339 -8.51 -2.11 -1.65
N THR A 340 -9.04 -1.48 -2.70
CA THR A 340 -8.74 -0.08 -3.08
C THR A 340 -9.62 0.90 -2.33
N HIS A 341 -9.28 2.19 -2.33
CA HIS A 341 -10.15 3.23 -1.75
C HIS A 341 -11.52 3.26 -2.43
N GLU A 342 -11.59 2.98 -3.74
CA GLU A 342 -12.86 2.83 -4.46
C GLU A 342 -13.71 1.72 -3.82
N GLU A 343 -13.14 0.54 -3.60
CA GLU A 343 -13.90 -0.61 -3.08
C GLU A 343 -14.28 -0.44 -1.61
N THR A 344 -13.34 0.04 -0.78
CA THR A 344 -13.62 0.19 0.65
C THR A 344 -14.52 1.36 0.94
N SER A 345 -14.64 2.37 0.08
CA SER A 345 -15.59 3.49 0.24
C SER A 345 -16.99 3.21 -0.29
N HIS A 346 -17.24 1.99 -0.77
CA HIS A 346 -18.55 1.57 -1.22
C HIS A 346 -19.54 1.52 -0.03
N PRO A 347 -20.78 2.03 -0.17
CA PRO A 347 -21.81 2.03 0.88
C PRO A 347 -21.97 0.69 1.62
N ASP A 348 -21.90 -0.42 0.90
CA ASP A 348 -22.11 -1.76 1.48
C ASP A 348 -20.81 -2.42 2.03
N PHE A 349 -19.66 -1.73 1.99
CA PHE A 349 -18.39 -2.18 2.62
C PHE A 349 -18.31 -1.68 4.07
N ASN A 350 -18.99 -2.37 4.99
CA ASN A 350 -19.12 -1.89 6.38
C ASN A 350 -18.03 -2.40 7.34
N TYR A 351 -17.13 -3.25 6.89
CA TYR A 351 -16.08 -3.84 7.73
C TYR A 351 -14.97 -2.82 8.02
N PRO A 352 -14.38 -2.72 9.22
CA PRO A 352 -14.53 -3.61 10.38
C PRO A 352 -15.68 -3.25 11.32
N GLN A 353 -16.43 -2.17 11.05
CA GLN A 353 -17.52 -1.74 11.94
C GLN A 353 -18.68 -2.75 11.97
N ASP A 354 -19.00 -3.35 10.83
CA ASP A 354 -19.95 -4.45 10.67
C ASP A 354 -19.45 -5.46 9.63
N LEU A 355 -20.09 -6.62 9.58
CA LEU A 355 -20.04 -7.48 8.41
C LEU A 355 -20.63 -6.76 7.19
N MET A 356 -20.16 -7.11 6.00
CA MET A 356 -20.75 -6.59 4.77
C MET A 356 -22.20 -7.04 4.60
N ASP A 357 -23.00 -6.21 3.95
CA ASP A 357 -24.41 -6.49 3.66
C ASP A 357 -24.56 -7.76 2.82
N THR A 358 -25.63 -8.52 3.07
CA THR A 358 -25.92 -9.78 2.36
C THR A 358 -26.06 -9.63 0.84
N SER A 359 -26.36 -8.42 0.34
CA SER A 359 -26.39 -8.11 -1.09
C SER A 359 -25.02 -8.15 -1.77
N ILE A 360 -23.92 -8.06 -1.00
CA ILE A 360 -22.55 -8.15 -1.51
C ILE A 360 -22.01 -9.56 -1.27
N GLY A 361 -22.14 -10.43 -2.28
CA GLY A 361 -21.54 -11.76 -2.26
C GLY A 361 -22.02 -12.66 -1.11
N GLY A 362 -23.21 -12.40 -0.55
CA GLY A 362 -23.78 -13.13 0.60
C GLY A 362 -23.46 -12.51 1.96
N GLY A 363 -22.70 -11.42 2.02
CA GLY A 363 -22.32 -10.74 3.26
C GLY A 363 -21.23 -11.45 4.07
N GLY A 364 -20.80 -10.83 5.16
CA GLY A 364 -19.73 -11.38 6.03
C GLY A 364 -18.44 -10.56 6.01
N ASN A 365 -17.33 -11.19 6.43
CA ASN A 365 -16.02 -10.54 6.50
C ASN A 365 -15.37 -10.46 5.10
N PRO A 366 -15.21 -9.27 4.48
CA PRO A 366 -14.55 -9.12 3.17
C PRO A 366 -13.13 -9.67 3.14
N MET A 367 -12.45 -9.66 4.28
CA MET A 367 -11.06 -10.10 4.43
C MET A 367 -10.94 -11.62 4.54
N SER A 368 -12.04 -12.37 4.67
CA SER A 368 -11.96 -13.83 4.66
C SER A 368 -11.79 -14.34 3.22
N PRO A 369 -10.79 -15.20 2.91
CA PRO A 369 -10.64 -15.79 1.58
C PRO A 369 -11.79 -16.70 1.15
N SER A 370 -12.57 -17.22 2.11
CA SER A 370 -13.64 -18.19 1.85
C SER A 370 -15.02 -17.56 1.66
N ALA A 371 -15.25 -16.34 2.17
CA ALA A 371 -16.51 -15.61 2.05
C ALA A 371 -16.28 -14.12 2.37
N PRO A 372 -17.12 -13.19 1.87
CA PRO A 372 -18.18 -13.39 0.88
C PRO A 372 -17.64 -13.70 -0.53
N SER A 373 -18.56 -14.11 -1.40
CA SER A 373 -18.28 -14.40 -2.81
C SER A 373 -18.12 -13.10 -3.61
N LEU A 374 -16.96 -12.46 -3.43
CA LEU A 374 -16.55 -11.28 -4.18
C LEU A 374 -15.96 -11.70 -5.52
N ILE A 375 -16.55 -11.23 -6.60
CA ILE A 375 -16.14 -11.56 -7.97
C ILE A 375 -15.40 -10.39 -8.58
N VAL A 376 -14.21 -10.66 -9.10
CA VAL A 376 -13.36 -9.69 -9.78
C VAL A 376 -13.64 -9.71 -11.26
N ASN A 377 -13.84 -8.53 -11.84
CA ASN A 377 -13.93 -8.40 -13.28
C ASN A 377 -12.56 -8.68 -13.91
N PRO A 378 -12.44 -9.63 -14.85
CA PRO A 378 -11.15 -9.96 -15.44
C PRO A 378 -10.53 -8.82 -16.26
N ASN A 379 -11.34 -7.85 -16.72
CA ASN A 379 -10.90 -6.78 -17.62
C ASN A 379 -10.28 -5.59 -16.87
N ASP A 380 -10.95 -5.10 -15.84
CA ASP A 380 -10.48 -3.93 -15.07
C ASP A 380 -9.92 -4.29 -13.68
N ARG A 381 -10.01 -5.57 -13.28
CA ARG A 381 -9.51 -6.09 -12.00
C ARG A 381 -10.11 -5.41 -10.77
N VAL A 382 -11.31 -4.84 -10.91
CA VAL A 382 -12.13 -4.31 -9.81
C VAL A 382 -13.16 -5.36 -9.40
N ILE A 383 -13.49 -5.40 -8.11
CA ILE A 383 -14.59 -6.24 -7.61
C ILE A 383 -15.92 -5.64 -8.06
N ASP A 384 -16.68 -6.37 -8.88
CA ASP A 384 -17.86 -5.83 -9.58
C ASP A 384 -18.92 -5.30 -8.62
N LEU A 385 -19.11 -5.97 -7.47
CA LEU A 385 -20.09 -5.58 -6.45
C LEU A 385 -19.64 -4.40 -5.58
N LEU A 386 -18.36 -4.01 -5.63
CA LEU A 386 -17.79 -2.92 -4.85
C LEU A 386 -17.34 -1.74 -5.73
N ARG A 387 -17.75 -1.74 -7.00
CA ARG A 387 -17.44 -0.68 -7.96
C ARG A 387 -18.20 0.61 -7.62
N ASN A 388 -17.65 1.76 -8.01
CA ASN A 388 -18.25 3.08 -7.85
C ASN A 388 -18.34 3.58 -6.41
N GLY A 389 -17.45 3.14 -5.52
CA GLY A 389 -17.26 3.88 -4.27
C GLY A 389 -16.77 5.29 -4.55
N SER A 390 -17.02 6.17 -3.59
CA SER A 390 -16.82 7.62 -3.76
C SER A 390 -15.36 8.03 -3.91
N ARG A 391 -14.41 7.19 -3.48
CA ARG A 391 -12.98 7.50 -3.33
C ARG A 391 -12.12 6.84 -4.41
N ARG A 392 -12.50 7.00 -5.67
CA ARG A 392 -11.82 6.36 -6.80
C ARG A 392 -10.44 6.98 -7.07
N SER A 393 -9.43 6.12 -7.22
CA SER A 393 -8.06 6.48 -7.58
C SER A 393 -7.30 7.35 -6.57
N GLU A 394 -7.76 7.45 -5.33
CA GLU A 394 -7.03 8.16 -4.27
C GLU A 394 -5.74 7.43 -3.85
N ASP A 395 -5.66 6.12 -4.12
CA ASP A 395 -4.51 5.24 -3.88
C ASP A 395 -3.65 5.01 -5.14
N LEU A 396 -4.00 5.58 -6.29
CA LEU A 396 -3.27 5.37 -7.56
C LEU A 396 -1.96 6.17 -7.56
N VAL A 397 -0.82 5.48 -7.72
CA VAL A 397 0.49 6.13 -7.82
C VAL A 397 1.00 6.20 -9.26
N LEU A 398 0.89 5.10 -10.00
CA LEU A 398 1.35 5.03 -11.38
C LEU A 398 0.41 4.17 -12.22
N SER A 399 0.00 4.69 -13.37
CA SER A 399 -0.80 3.96 -14.36
C SER A 399 0.06 3.34 -15.46
N ASN A 400 -0.51 2.40 -16.22
CA ASN A 400 0.16 1.68 -17.31
C ASN A 400 1.39 0.87 -16.86
N VAL A 401 1.37 0.39 -15.62
CA VAL A 401 2.40 -0.49 -15.08
C VAL A 401 2.16 -1.90 -15.61
N ARG A 402 3.20 -2.50 -16.18
CA ARG A 402 3.19 -3.84 -16.75
C ARG A 402 3.60 -4.90 -15.73
N SER A 403 4.54 -4.57 -14.84
CA SER A 403 5.00 -5.46 -13.80
C SER A 403 5.50 -4.69 -12.58
N PHE A 404 5.36 -5.31 -11.41
CA PHE A 404 5.83 -4.84 -10.11
C PHE A 404 6.42 -6.07 -9.43
N ASP A 405 7.74 -6.18 -9.45
CA ASP A 405 8.49 -7.39 -9.09
C ASP A 405 9.37 -7.12 -7.86
N ILE A 406 9.23 -7.90 -6.80
CA ILE A 406 9.91 -7.74 -5.52
C ILE A 406 10.76 -8.97 -5.21
N LYS A 407 12.08 -8.81 -5.30
CA LYS A 407 13.02 -9.89 -5.02
C LYS A 407 13.76 -9.67 -3.72
N VAL A 408 13.97 -10.73 -2.96
CA VAL A 408 14.72 -10.73 -1.70
C VAL A 408 16.17 -11.11 -1.93
N PHE A 409 17.10 -10.49 -1.19
CA PHE A 409 18.50 -10.91 -1.26
C PHE A 409 18.71 -12.21 -0.50
N ASP A 410 19.12 -13.25 -1.22
CA ASP A 410 19.49 -14.56 -0.67
C ASP A 410 21.00 -14.60 -0.44
N ASP A 411 21.39 -14.67 0.82
CA ASP A 411 22.78 -14.69 1.29
C ASP A 411 23.51 -15.99 0.92
N ILE A 412 22.82 -17.11 0.81
CA ILE A 412 23.42 -18.36 0.34
C ILE A 412 23.66 -18.29 -1.17
N ARG A 413 22.70 -17.73 -1.91
CA ARG A 413 22.81 -17.59 -3.37
C ARG A 413 23.74 -16.44 -3.80
N GLN A 414 23.91 -15.42 -2.95
CA GLN A 414 24.54 -14.13 -3.24
C GLN A 414 23.89 -13.39 -4.42
N ASP A 415 22.56 -13.49 -4.53
CA ASP A 415 21.77 -12.87 -5.59
C ASP A 415 20.36 -12.52 -5.08
N PHE A 416 19.67 -11.63 -5.80
CA PHE A 416 18.26 -11.36 -5.55
C PHE A 416 17.40 -12.44 -6.20
N VAL A 417 16.55 -13.08 -5.40
CA VAL A 417 15.72 -14.21 -5.78
C VAL A 417 14.25 -14.00 -5.40
N ASP A 418 13.39 -14.73 -6.09
CA ASP A 418 11.96 -14.80 -5.86
C ASP A 418 11.67 -15.72 -4.68
N ILE A 419 10.75 -15.35 -3.80
CA ILE A 419 10.38 -16.21 -2.68
C ILE A 419 9.67 -17.46 -3.22
N GLY A 420 10.22 -18.63 -2.95
CA GLY A 420 9.75 -19.90 -3.50
C GLY A 420 10.24 -20.21 -4.91
N GLY A 421 11.00 -19.30 -5.53
CA GLY A 421 11.54 -19.50 -6.86
C GLY A 421 12.55 -20.64 -6.93
N ALA A 422 12.69 -21.26 -8.11
CA ALA A 422 13.62 -22.37 -8.33
C ALA A 422 15.11 -21.98 -8.17
N ARG A 423 15.41 -20.68 -8.20
CA ARG A 423 16.76 -20.12 -8.02
C ARG A 423 17.09 -19.79 -6.56
N ALA A 424 16.08 -19.71 -5.70
CA ALA A 424 16.27 -19.43 -4.28
C ALA A 424 16.85 -20.65 -3.58
N LEU A 425 17.66 -20.42 -2.56
CA LEU A 425 18.21 -21.45 -1.69
C LEU A 425 17.65 -21.25 -0.28
N ARG A 426 17.87 -20.07 0.30
CA ARG A 426 17.31 -19.69 1.60
C ARG A 426 15.79 -19.51 1.54
N PHE A 427 15.31 -18.93 0.44
CA PHE A 427 13.88 -18.69 0.22
C PHE A 427 13.25 -19.72 -0.72
N ALA A 428 13.86 -20.89 -0.93
CA ALA A 428 13.36 -21.93 -1.84
C ALA A 428 12.01 -22.50 -1.37
N ALA A 429 11.13 -22.93 -2.26
CA ALA A 429 9.80 -23.44 -1.87
C ALA A 429 9.83 -24.61 -0.86
N SER A 430 10.91 -25.39 -0.77
CA SER A 430 11.08 -26.45 0.25
C SER A 430 11.54 -25.94 1.62
N ALA A 431 12.00 -24.70 1.70
CA ALA A 431 12.51 -24.05 2.92
C ALA A 431 11.40 -23.27 3.67
N ARG A 432 10.12 -23.38 3.27
CA ARG A 432 9.03 -22.76 4.02
C ARG A 432 8.88 -23.48 5.36
N GLN A 433 9.03 -22.74 6.45
CA GLN A 433 8.78 -23.26 7.79
C GLN A 433 7.28 -23.29 8.12
N ASN A 434 6.43 -22.67 7.29
CA ASN A 434 5.02 -22.47 7.60
C ASN A 434 4.16 -22.79 6.38
N THR A 435 3.30 -23.80 6.52
CA THR A 435 2.36 -24.21 5.47
C THR A 435 0.98 -23.61 5.61
N ASP A 436 0.67 -22.95 6.72
CA ASP A 436 -0.70 -22.56 7.08
C ASP A 436 -0.97 -21.07 6.88
N HIS A 437 0.06 -20.23 6.92
CA HIS A 437 -0.06 -18.77 6.92
C HIS A 437 0.31 -18.12 5.57
N GLY A 438 -0.10 -16.85 5.40
CA GLY A 438 -0.05 -16.14 4.11
C GLY A 438 -1.41 -16.14 3.39
N ASN A 439 -1.39 -16.14 2.06
CA ASN A 439 -2.60 -16.26 1.25
C ASN A 439 -2.98 -17.75 1.03
N SER A 440 -4.21 -18.01 0.57
CA SER A 440 -4.70 -19.38 0.39
C SER A 440 -4.23 -20.08 -0.89
N GLN A 441 -3.48 -19.42 -1.76
CA GLN A 441 -3.10 -19.94 -3.08
C GLN A 441 -1.66 -20.45 -3.11
N TRP A 442 -0.68 -19.55 -2.95
CA TRP A 442 0.73 -19.86 -3.23
C TRP A 442 1.61 -19.92 -1.99
N LYS A 443 1.29 -19.15 -0.95
CA LYS A 443 2.03 -19.10 0.35
C LYS A 443 3.54 -18.84 0.20
N ASN A 444 3.97 -18.14 -0.85
CA ASN A 444 5.32 -17.63 -1.01
C ASN A 444 5.41 -16.25 -0.37
N VAL A 445 5.64 -16.21 0.94
CA VAL A 445 5.55 -14.97 1.71
C VAL A 445 6.73 -14.86 2.67
N PHE A 446 7.18 -13.63 2.95
CA PHE A 446 8.07 -13.32 4.06
C PHE A 446 7.30 -12.44 5.05
N ASP A 447 7.23 -12.85 6.32
CA ASP A 447 6.46 -12.13 7.34
C ASP A 447 7.19 -12.08 8.69
N THR A 448 7.20 -10.91 9.33
CA THR A 448 7.73 -10.68 10.68
C THR A 448 6.63 -10.75 11.75
N TRP A 449 5.96 -11.89 11.87
CA TRP A 449 4.75 -12.01 12.69
C TRP A 449 4.98 -12.14 14.21
N HIS A 450 4.06 -11.65 15.02
CA HIS A 450 4.18 -11.73 16.48
C HIS A 450 4.04 -13.20 16.98
N PRO A 451 4.83 -13.67 17.96
CA PRO A 451 4.86 -15.10 18.32
C PRO A 451 3.66 -15.58 19.15
N THR A 452 2.86 -14.66 19.72
CA THR A 452 1.53 -15.01 20.25
C THR A 452 0.44 -14.97 19.17
N GLY A 453 0.83 -14.76 17.91
CA GLY A 453 -0.04 -14.40 16.80
C GLY A 453 -1.27 -15.30 16.63
N ILE A 454 -1.13 -16.59 16.93
CA ILE A 454 -2.09 -17.62 16.51
C ILE A 454 -2.22 -18.73 17.57
N ALA A 455 -2.01 -18.40 18.85
CA ALA A 455 -2.25 -19.37 19.94
C ALA A 455 -3.76 -19.57 20.13
N GLY A 456 -4.33 -20.63 19.54
CA GLY A 456 -5.72 -21.05 19.77
C GLY A 456 -6.56 -21.38 18.54
N VAL A 457 -6.07 -21.12 17.32
CA VAL A 457 -6.72 -21.58 16.09
C VAL A 457 -6.17 -22.97 15.76
N THR A 458 -7.05 -23.96 15.65
CA THR A 458 -6.70 -25.37 15.36
C THR A 458 -5.85 -25.46 14.09
N GLY A 459 -4.57 -25.85 14.23
CA GLY A 459 -3.59 -25.90 13.14
C GLY A 459 -2.42 -24.90 13.24
N ALA A 460 -2.26 -24.19 14.36
CA ALA A 460 -1.20 -23.21 14.53
C ALA A 460 0.23 -23.81 14.50
N ASP A 461 0.84 -23.89 13.32
CA ASP A 461 2.30 -23.77 13.25
C ASP A 461 2.70 -22.41 13.81
N GLY A 462 3.56 -22.43 14.82
CA GLY A 462 4.00 -21.25 15.57
C GLY A 462 5.17 -20.50 14.94
N ASP A 463 5.71 -20.98 13.81
CA ASP A 463 6.91 -20.41 13.18
C ASP A 463 6.62 -19.57 11.91
N PRO A 464 7.32 -18.45 11.71
CA PRO A 464 7.10 -17.56 10.58
C PRO A 464 7.41 -18.23 9.24
N PRO A 465 6.72 -17.84 8.15
CA PRO A 465 7.09 -18.29 6.81
C PRO A 465 8.47 -17.73 6.41
N PHE A 466 9.44 -18.65 6.26
CA PHE A 466 10.79 -18.45 5.70
C PHE A 466 11.81 -17.65 6.53
N PRO A 467 13.10 -18.05 6.48
CA PRO A 467 13.62 -18.87 7.57
C PRO A 467 14.33 -18.06 8.65
N MET A 468 14.27 -18.64 9.85
CA MET A 468 14.93 -18.10 11.05
C MET A 468 16.40 -18.50 11.23
N LEU A 469 16.94 -19.52 10.55
CA LEU A 469 18.23 -20.10 10.91
C LEU A 469 19.03 -20.58 9.69
N SER A 470 20.33 -20.25 9.63
CA SER A 470 21.31 -20.82 8.71
C SER A 470 22.32 -21.68 9.49
N ASP A 471 22.35 -22.99 9.25
CA ASP A 471 23.26 -23.94 9.93
C ASP A 471 24.74 -23.55 9.72
N PRO A 472 25.55 -23.37 10.79
CA PRO A 472 26.96 -23.01 10.68
C PRO A 472 27.86 -24.18 10.27
N THR A 473 27.32 -25.40 10.21
CA THR A 473 28.05 -26.66 9.93
C THR A 473 27.71 -27.30 8.59
N VAL A 474 26.63 -26.86 7.92
CA VAL A 474 26.23 -27.42 6.62
C VAL A 474 26.94 -26.68 5.49
N SER A 475 27.63 -27.44 4.65
CA SER A 475 28.23 -26.97 3.41
C SER A 475 27.19 -26.23 2.54
N GLU A 476 27.56 -25.04 2.04
CA GLU A 476 26.77 -24.03 1.29
C GLU A 476 26.05 -24.52 0.01
N THR A 477 26.03 -25.83 -0.24
CA THR A 477 25.58 -26.46 -1.49
C THR A 477 24.29 -27.27 -1.38
N ALA A 478 23.66 -27.36 -0.21
CA ALA A 478 22.38 -28.07 -0.02
C ALA A 478 21.27 -27.14 0.51
N PRO A 479 20.00 -27.31 0.09
CA PRO A 479 18.86 -26.61 0.68
C PRO A 479 18.84 -26.88 2.19
N GLN A 480 19.01 -25.82 2.98
CA GLN A 480 18.98 -25.92 4.43
C GLN A 480 17.56 -26.28 4.86
N VAL A 481 17.35 -27.52 5.30
CA VAL A 481 16.20 -27.83 6.15
C VAL A 481 16.56 -27.25 7.52
N PRO A 482 15.81 -26.28 8.07
CA PRO A 482 16.11 -25.75 9.40
C PRO A 482 15.91 -26.89 10.42
N ASP A 483 17.00 -27.50 10.87
CA ASP A 483 16.95 -28.53 11.90
C ASP A 483 16.97 -27.82 13.26
N TYR A 484 15.85 -27.93 13.98
CA TYR A 484 15.79 -27.46 15.35
C TYR A 484 16.32 -28.57 16.25
N ASP A 485 17.60 -28.52 16.60
CA ASP A 485 18.12 -29.40 17.65
C ASP A 485 17.56 -28.96 19.01
N LEU A 486 16.44 -29.58 19.39
CA LEU A 486 15.77 -29.41 20.69
C LEU A 486 16.55 -30.08 21.84
N ALA A 487 17.64 -30.81 21.57
CA ALA A 487 18.33 -31.66 22.53
C ALA A 487 19.77 -31.21 22.84
N ASN A 488 20.49 -30.56 21.92
CA ASN A 488 21.86 -30.06 22.15
C ASN A 488 21.98 -28.56 21.85
N GLN A 489 22.36 -27.79 22.87
CA GLN A 489 22.79 -26.39 22.72
C GLN A 489 24.22 -26.28 22.17
N ASP A 490 24.50 -26.91 21.03
CA ASP A 490 25.70 -26.65 20.23
C ASP A 490 25.50 -25.35 19.41
N PRO A 491 26.57 -24.67 18.91
CA PRO A 491 26.54 -23.26 18.53
C PRO A 491 25.39 -22.96 17.58
N VAL A 492 24.39 -22.27 18.15
CA VAL A 492 23.12 -21.98 17.52
C VAL A 492 23.37 -21.28 16.18
N PRO A 493 22.80 -21.75 15.06
CA PRO A 493 22.83 -21.04 13.79
C PRO A 493 22.49 -19.57 13.99
N ARG A 494 23.36 -18.68 13.51
CA ARG A 494 23.11 -17.23 13.59
C ARG A 494 21.91 -16.92 12.71
N ALA A 495 20.80 -16.58 13.34
CA ALA A 495 19.65 -16.03 12.68
C ALA A 495 20.08 -14.77 11.89
N SER A 496 20.04 -14.85 10.56
CA SER A 496 20.47 -13.78 9.66
C SER A 496 19.23 -12.95 9.28
N PRO A 497 19.17 -11.63 9.53
CA PRO A 497 18.05 -10.82 9.08
C PRO A 497 17.98 -10.74 7.54
N LEU A 498 16.83 -10.41 6.98
CA LEU A 498 16.75 -10.03 5.56
C LEU A 498 17.54 -8.73 5.34
N THR A 499 18.54 -8.75 4.47
CA THR A 499 19.53 -7.66 4.38
C THR A 499 19.25 -6.65 3.27
N ALA A 500 18.53 -7.03 2.22
CA ALA A 500 18.17 -6.14 1.11
C ALA A 500 17.00 -6.71 0.29
N ILE A 501 16.31 -5.82 -0.41
CA ILE A 501 15.32 -6.14 -1.45
C ILE A 501 15.63 -5.39 -2.73
N ARG A 502 15.14 -5.93 -3.85
CA ARG A 502 15.16 -5.29 -5.16
C ARG A 502 13.73 -5.20 -5.67
N ILE A 503 13.28 -3.98 -5.95
CA ILE A 503 11.97 -3.71 -6.53
C ILE A 503 12.16 -3.26 -7.99
N LEU A 504 11.54 -3.97 -8.92
CA LEU A 504 11.54 -3.71 -10.35
C LEU A 504 10.14 -3.30 -10.81
N ILE A 505 10.02 -2.13 -11.42
CA ILE A 505 8.74 -1.64 -11.94
C ILE A 505 8.89 -1.39 -13.42
N ARG A 506 8.11 -2.09 -14.25
CA ARG A 506 8.06 -1.86 -15.69
C ARG A 506 6.75 -1.17 -16.03
N TYR A 507 6.81 -0.09 -16.80
CA TYR A 507 5.61 0.68 -17.18
C TYR A 507 5.72 1.20 -18.61
N GLU A 508 4.59 1.41 -19.25
CA GLU A 508 4.52 1.93 -20.62
C GLU A 508 4.35 3.44 -20.60
N ASP A 509 5.23 4.14 -21.31
CA ASP A 509 5.12 5.58 -21.54
C ASP A 509 4.07 5.84 -22.64
N PRO A 510 2.90 6.42 -22.33
CA PRO A 510 1.83 6.61 -23.30
C PRO A 510 2.18 7.58 -24.43
N SER A 511 3.21 8.43 -24.25
CA SER A 511 3.62 9.41 -25.26
C SER A 511 4.60 8.83 -26.28
N SER A 512 5.38 7.82 -25.87
CA SER A 512 6.36 7.17 -26.74
C SER A 512 5.99 5.73 -27.13
N GLY A 513 5.05 5.10 -26.44
CA GLY A 513 4.70 3.68 -26.59
C GLY A 513 5.81 2.73 -26.15
N GLN A 514 6.84 3.23 -25.46
CA GLN A 514 8.00 2.44 -25.03
C GLN A 514 7.83 1.96 -23.59
N VAL A 515 8.31 0.74 -23.32
CA VAL A 515 8.41 0.20 -21.97
C VAL A 515 9.65 0.77 -21.30
N ARG A 516 9.44 1.36 -20.13
CA ARG A 516 10.49 1.82 -19.21
C ARG A 516 10.60 0.87 -18.03
N GLN A 517 11.77 0.86 -17.41
CA GLN A 517 12.04 0.07 -16.22
C GLN A 517 12.71 0.94 -15.16
N MET A 518 12.13 0.92 -13.97
CA MET A 518 12.69 1.47 -12.75
C MET A 518 13.22 0.31 -11.91
N THR A 519 14.37 0.50 -11.26
CA THR A 519 14.94 -0.50 -10.36
C THR A 519 15.42 0.18 -9.08
N LEU A 520 14.84 -0.22 -7.96
CA LEU A 520 15.25 0.21 -6.63
C LEU A 520 15.91 -0.98 -5.93
N ILE A 521 17.17 -0.83 -5.52
CA ILE A 521 17.83 -1.78 -4.62
C ILE A 521 17.91 -1.09 -3.26
N HIS A 522 17.19 -1.65 -2.29
CA HIS A 522 17.09 -1.05 -0.96
C HIS A 522 17.79 -1.92 0.09
N PRO A 523 18.83 -1.42 0.76
CA PRO A 523 19.41 -2.11 1.90
C PRO A 523 18.46 -2.05 3.10
N LEU A 524 18.22 -3.18 3.74
CA LEU A 524 17.33 -3.32 4.90
C LEU A 524 18.12 -3.43 6.22
N ARG A 525 19.33 -2.87 6.24
CA ARG A 525 20.24 -2.94 7.39
C ARG A 525 19.68 -2.21 8.62
N ASN A 526 20.18 -2.65 9.77
CA ASN A 526 19.85 -2.12 11.08
C ASN A 526 20.34 -0.71 11.34
N ARG A 527 19.64 -0.06 12.27
CA ARG A 527 20.06 1.13 12.98
C ARG A 527 21.49 0.94 13.53
N GLY A 528 22.46 1.71 13.04
CA GLY A 528 23.81 1.81 13.63
C GLY A 528 24.90 0.89 13.08
N GLU A 529 24.65 0.06 12.06
CA GLU A 529 25.68 -0.79 11.42
C GLU A 529 26.32 -0.13 10.18
N GLY A 530 26.66 1.16 10.30
CA GLY A 530 27.35 1.96 9.29
C GLY A 530 28.87 1.97 9.44
#